data_AF-A0AAD0JLR5-F1
#
_entry.id   AF-A0AAD0JLR5-F1
#
_cell.length_a   1.000
_cell.length_b   1.000
_cell.length_c   1.000
_cell.angle_alpha   90.00
_cell.angle_beta   90.00
_cell.angle_gamma   90.00
#
_symmetry.space_group_name_H-M   'P 1'
#
loop_
_entity.id
_entity.type
_entity.pdbx_description
1 polymer ?
#
loop_
_entity_poly.entity_id
_entity_poly.type
_entity_poly.pdbx_seq_one_letter_code
_entity_poly.pdbx_strand_id
1 'polypeptide(L)'
;MTSSRCQSLYQALLLLAFSAAADVSIARTPLHTSLQRACSTAIDDRIELLPVDGKRVSACPPGNDEGCPYSAQEGKTFLNDTPDLNNDGRKDAILTYFGSSYGDLDVTDRLILAQCADGTYIRLLEGSFTTLTAPVAPHAAWPALDATRDCPAGQNGTVRTENIQLQFDGVTMRYRGPAGIDLIQVCSE
;
A
#
# COMPACT_ATOMS: atom_id res chain seq x y z
N MET A 1 76.30 -1.59 -60.58
CA MET A 1 75.54 -1.46 -61.84
C MET A 1 74.05 -1.55 -61.54
N THR A 2 73.32 -0.52 -61.98
CA THR A 2 71.87 -0.44 -62.31
C THR A 2 70.79 -0.77 -61.27
N SER A 3 70.12 0.31 -60.88
CA SER A 3 68.79 0.47 -60.28
C SER A 3 67.64 -0.10 -61.13
N SER A 4 66.55 -0.55 -60.48
CA SER A 4 65.20 -0.07 -60.82
C SER A 4 64.21 -0.18 -59.66
N ARG A 5 63.64 0.98 -59.33
CA ARG A 5 62.43 1.23 -58.52
C ARG A 5 61.17 1.05 -59.38
N CYS A 6 60.08 0.53 -58.81
CA CYS A 6 58.68 1.00 -59.00
C CYS A 6 57.73 0.02 -58.28
N GLN A 7 57.14 0.39 -57.13
CA GLN A 7 55.87 1.14 -56.98
C GLN A 7 54.62 0.23 -56.98
N SER A 8 54.07 0.01 -55.78
CA SER A 8 52.64 0.12 -55.44
C SER A 8 52.56 -0.13 -53.92
N LEU A 9 52.60 0.88 -53.04
CA LEU A 9 51.54 1.83 -52.70
C LEU A 9 50.17 1.16 -52.50
N TYR A 10 49.92 0.66 -51.29
CA TYR A 10 48.69 0.97 -50.54
C TYR A 10 49.02 1.08 -49.05
N GLN A 11 49.14 2.32 -48.62
CA GLN A 11 49.05 2.78 -47.24
C GLN A 11 47.62 2.59 -46.70
N ALA A 12 47.53 2.81 -45.38
CA ALA A 12 46.37 3.25 -44.59
C ALA A 12 45.70 2.11 -43.81
N LEU A 13 45.96 2.01 -42.51
CA LEU A 13 45.35 2.79 -41.42
C LEU A 13 43.98 2.26 -41.02
N LEU A 14 43.70 2.43 -39.72
CA LEU A 14 42.43 2.34 -38.99
C LEU A 14 42.21 1.00 -38.27
N LEU A 15 42.54 0.92 -36.98
CA LEU A 15 41.89 1.55 -35.80
C LEU A 15 40.81 0.62 -35.21
N LEU A 16 41.12 0.15 -34.00
CA LEU A 16 40.23 0.04 -32.83
C LEU A 16 38.72 -0.08 -33.09
N ALA A 17 38.15 -1.19 -32.62
CA ALA A 17 36.88 -1.18 -31.90
C ALA A 17 36.81 -2.37 -30.94
N PHE A 18 37.39 -2.22 -29.75
CA PHE A 18 36.94 -2.95 -28.57
C PHE A 18 35.52 -2.46 -28.28
N SER A 19 34.51 -3.16 -28.77
CA SER A 19 33.12 -2.93 -28.38
C SER A 19 32.92 -3.49 -26.97
N ALA A 20 33.34 -2.72 -25.97
CA ALA A 20 32.71 -2.78 -24.67
C ALA A 20 31.25 -2.36 -24.89
N ALA A 21 30.35 -3.34 -24.93
CA ALA A 21 28.94 -3.09 -24.71
C ALA A 21 28.83 -2.55 -23.29
N ALA A 22 28.99 -1.23 -23.14
CA ALA A 22 28.44 -0.54 -22.00
C ALA A 22 26.93 -0.73 -22.15
N ASP A 23 26.38 -1.71 -21.44
CA ASP A 23 24.99 -1.65 -21.03
C ASP A 23 24.85 -0.34 -20.26
N VAL A 24 24.49 0.70 -21.00
CA VAL A 24 23.89 1.88 -20.41
C VAL A 24 22.56 1.36 -19.89
N SER A 25 22.61 0.83 -18.67
CA SER A 25 21.46 0.76 -17.80
C SER A 25 21.07 2.22 -17.60
N ILE A 26 20.27 2.74 -18.53
CA ILE A 26 19.47 3.92 -18.30
C ILE A 26 18.66 3.49 -17.09
N ALA A 27 19.12 3.92 -15.91
CA ALA A 27 18.28 3.98 -14.75
C ALA A 27 17.13 4.89 -15.17
N ARG A 28 16.10 4.29 -15.77
CA ARG A 28 14.77 4.87 -15.84
C ARG A 28 14.52 5.17 -14.38
N THR A 29 14.58 6.45 -14.02
CA THR A 29 13.99 6.91 -12.77
C THR A 29 12.62 6.25 -12.75
N PRO A 30 12.38 5.28 -11.85
CA PRO A 30 11.13 4.54 -11.89
C PRO A 30 10.05 5.62 -11.83
N LEU A 31 9.21 5.63 -12.87
CA LEU A 31 8.09 6.55 -12.98
C LEU A 31 7.40 6.47 -11.63
N HIS A 32 7.44 7.56 -10.84
CA HIS A 32 6.92 7.52 -9.49
C HIS A 32 5.50 7.00 -9.59
N THR A 33 5.28 5.79 -9.06
CA THR A 33 3.95 5.19 -9.03
C THR A 33 3.04 6.18 -8.32
N SER A 34 1.75 6.18 -8.63
CA SER A 34 0.77 7.06 -7.95
C SER A 34 0.93 6.97 -6.43
N LEU A 35 1.21 5.77 -5.91
CA LEU A 35 1.60 5.54 -4.52
C LEU A 35 2.83 6.33 -4.09
N GLN A 36 3.95 6.24 -4.80
CA GLN A 36 5.17 6.95 -4.40
C GLN A 36 4.99 8.46 -4.38
N ARG A 37 4.16 9.01 -5.29
CA ARG A 37 3.78 10.43 -5.23
C ARG A 37 2.97 10.74 -3.96
N ALA A 38 1.95 9.93 -3.67
CA ALA A 38 1.13 10.07 -2.48
C ALA A 38 1.97 10.01 -1.20
N CYS A 39 2.89 9.05 -1.12
CA CYS A 39 3.87 8.94 -0.05
C CYS A 39 4.65 10.26 0.11
N SER A 40 5.17 10.85 -0.96
CA SER A 40 5.95 12.10 -0.87
C SER A 40 5.15 13.33 -0.41
N THR A 41 3.83 13.35 -0.64
CA THR A 41 2.96 14.49 -0.31
C THR A 41 2.20 14.34 1.00
N ALA A 42 1.90 13.10 1.41
CA ALA A 42 1.08 12.77 2.59
C ALA A 42 1.94 12.66 3.85
N ILE A 43 2.75 13.68 4.15
CA ILE A 43 3.70 13.65 5.28
C ILE A 43 2.95 13.50 6.61
N ASP A 44 1.83 14.20 6.77
CA ASP A 44 1.02 14.17 8.00
C ASP A 44 0.25 12.85 8.19
N ASP A 45 0.08 12.07 7.11
CA ASP A 45 -0.59 10.76 7.11
C ASP A 45 0.42 9.59 7.15
N ARG A 46 1.71 9.87 7.30
CA ARG A 46 2.73 8.82 7.39
C ARG A 46 2.54 8.02 8.67
N ILE A 47 2.68 6.72 8.54
CA ILE A 47 2.53 5.77 9.64
C ILE A 47 3.79 4.90 9.68
N GLU A 48 4.36 4.78 10.87
CA GLU A 48 5.33 3.76 11.21
C GLU A 48 4.57 2.56 11.79
N LEU A 49 4.77 1.38 11.17
CA LEU A 49 4.17 0.13 11.63
C LEU A 49 5.22 -0.65 12.42
N LEU A 50 5.11 -0.64 13.75
CA LEU A 50 6.07 -1.27 14.65
C LEU A 50 5.52 -2.58 15.20
N PRO A 51 6.13 -3.74 14.89
CA PRO A 51 5.79 -5.00 15.55
C PRO A 51 6.11 -4.96 17.04
N VAL A 52 5.23 -5.52 17.88
CA VAL A 52 5.42 -5.58 19.34
C VAL A 52 5.60 -7.01 19.79
N ASP A 53 4.52 -7.80 19.72
CA ASP A 53 4.51 -9.22 20.09
C ASP A 53 3.38 -9.93 19.34
N GLY A 54 3.64 -11.14 18.85
CA GLY A 54 2.71 -11.88 17.98
C GLY A 54 2.19 -11.02 16.83
N LYS A 55 0.87 -10.82 16.79
CA LYS A 55 0.19 -9.95 15.80
C LYS A 55 0.01 -8.50 16.27
N ARG A 56 0.37 -8.16 17.51
CA ARG A 56 0.17 -6.81 18.05
C ARG A 56 1.19 -5.85 17.44
N VAL A 57 0.71 -4.67 17.04
CA VAL A 57 1.51 -3.63 16.37
C VAL A 57 1.19 -2.25 16.94
N SER A 58 2.13 -1.30 16.79
CA SER A 58 1.86 0.15 16.83
C SER A 58 1.70 0.64 15.38
N ALA A 59 0.72 1.49 15.11
CA ALA A 59 0.50 2.09 13.78
C ALA A 59 0.30 3.61 13.89
N CYS A 60 1.39 4.33 14.18
CA CYS A 60 1.37 5.73 14.57
C CYS A 60 2.29 6.60 13.69
N PRO A 61 2.15 7.93 13.72
CA PRO A 61 3.09 8.80 13.03
C PRO A 61 4.54 8.53 13.44
N PRO A 62 5.52 8.62 12.50
CA PRO A 62 6.91 8.34 12.80
C PRO A 62 7.44 9.15 13.98
N GLY A 63 8.02 8.47 14.97
CA GLY A 63 8.57 9.09 16.16
C GLY A 63 7.55 9.70 17.13
N ASN A 64 6.25 9.48 16.95
CA ASN A 64 5.21 9.97 17.85
C ASN A 64 4.12 8.92 18.12
N ASP A 65 4.21 8.28 19.28
CA ASP A 65 3.16 7.40 19.80
C ASP A 65 2.21 8.12 20.78
N GLU A 66 2.55 9.33 21.22
CA GLU A 66 1.77 10.05 22.24
C GLU A 66 0.43 10.54 21.66
N GLY A 67 -0.66 10.14 22.29
CA GLY A 67 -2.01 10.44 21.82
C GLY A 67 -2.43 9.70 20.54
N CYS A 68 -1.60 8.79 20.03
CA CYS A 68 -1.96 7.93 18.92
C CYS A 68 -2.88 6.79 19.41
N PRO A 69 -4.15 6.70 18.96
CA PRO A 69 -5.07 5.67 19.43
C PRO A 69 -4.66 4.26 19.02
N TYR A 70 -3.86 4.12 17.96
CA TYR A 70 -3.36 2.83 17.47
C TYR A 70 -2.02 2.42 18.07
N SER A 71 -1.54 3.11 19.10
CA SER A 71 -0.24 2.82 19.69
C SER A 71 -0.23 1.45 20.36
N ALA A 72 0.95 0.85 20.43
CA ALA A 72 1.16 -0.37 21.18
C ALA A 72 0.82 -0.22 22.68
N GLN A 73 0.90 1.00 23.22
CA GLN A 73 0.63 1.31 24.64
C GLN A 73 -0.87 1.14 24.96
N GLU A 74 -1.74 1.47 24.01
CA GLU A 74 -3.19 1.25 24.12
C GLU A 74 -3.55 -0.25 24.03
N GLY A 75 -2.68 -1.07 23.44
CA GLY A 75 -2.80 -2.53 23.42
C GLY A 75 -3.93 -3.10 22.54
N LYS A 76 -4.51 -2.29 21.65
CA LYS A 76 -5.75 -2.60 20.90
C LYS A 76 -5.58 -2.79 19.39
N THR A 77 -4.36 -2.70 18.86
CA THR A 77 -4.10 -2.76 17.42
C THR A 77 -3.38 -4.05 17.03
N PHE A 78 -3.92 -4.75 16.03
CA PHE A 78 -3.42 -6.05 15.58
C PHE A 78 -3.31 -6.11 14.06
N LEU A 79 -2.23 -6.70 13.56
CA LEU A 79 -2.01 -7.01 12.15
C LEU A 79 -2.79 -8.26 11.76
N ASN A 80 -3.71 -8.14 10.82
CA ASN A 80 -4.52 -9.25 10.31
C ASN A 80 -3.84 -9.95 9.16
N ASP A 81 -3.40 -9.17 8.17
CA ASP A 81 -2.87 -9.67 6.90
C ASP A 81 -1.89 -8.66 6.29
N THR A 82 -1.05 -9.13 5.36
CA THR A 82 -0.07 -8.34 4.63
C THR A 82 -0.12 -8.58 3.11
N PRO A 83 -1.22 -8.17 2.45
CA PRO A 83 -1.33 -8.34 0.99
C PRO A 83 -0.33 -7.44 0.24
N ASP A 84 -0.16 -7.70 -1.04
CA ASP A 84 0.46 -6.76 -2.00
C ASP A 84 -0.68 -6.24 -2.89
N LEU A 85 -1.27 -5.09 -2.53
CA LEU A 85 -2.50 -4.61 -3.15
C LEU A 85 -2.25 -3.99 -4.52
N ASN A 86 -1.01 -3.64 -4.86
CA ASN A 86 -0.68 -2.95 -6.10
C ASN A 86 0.40 -3.66 -6.94
N ASN A 87 0.77 -4.88 -6.52
CA ASN A 87 1.74 -5.74 -7.16
C ASN A 87 3.13 -5.08 -7.31
N ASP A 88 3.53 -4.29 -6.31
CA ASP A 88 4.83 -3.60 -6.27
C ASP A 88 5.92 -4.38 -5.50
N GLY A 89 5.56 -5.55 -4.97
CA GLY A 89 6.43 -6.45 -4.21
C GLY A 89 6.60 -6.07 -2.75
N ARG A 90 5.98 -4.99 -2.28
CA ARG A 90 5.95 -4.60 -0.86
C ARG A 90 4.73 -5.18 -0.16
N LYS A 91 4.84 -5.25 1.17
CA LYS A 91 3.79 -5.76 2.04
C LYS A 91 2.97 -4.59 2.55
N ASP A 92 1.76 -4.48 2.08
CA ASP A 92 0.74 -3.61 2.67
C ASP A 92 0.26 -4.24 3.98
N ALA A 93 -0.62 -3.55 4.72
CA ALA A 93 -1.13 -4.05 6.00
C ALA A 93 -2.63 -3.86 6.13
N ILE A 94 -3.31 -4.92 6.57
CA ILE A 94 -4.69 -4.88 7.07
C ILE A 94 -4.63 -4.97 8.58
N LEU A 95 -5.15 -3.98 9.29
CA LEU A 95 -5.15 -3.94 10.75
C LEU A 95 -6.57 -4.00 11.31
N THR A 96 -6.70 -4.51 12.53
CA THR A 96 -7.89 -4.40 13.37
C THR A 96 -7.54 -3.59 14.60
N TYR A 97 -8.40 -2.62 14.92
CA TYR A 97 -8.33 -1.81 16.11
C TYR A 97 -9.58 -2.02 16.97
N PHE A 98 -9.37 -2.43 18.22
CA PHE A 98 -10.41 -2.72 19.21
C PHE A 98 -10.66 -1.53 20.15
N GLY A 99 -10.83 -0.32 19.62
CA GLY A 99 -11.13 0.87 20.42
C GLY A 99 -12.49 1.51 20.15
N SER A 100 -13.18 1.09 19.11
CA SER A 100 -14.56 1.45 18.81
C SER A 100 -15.51 0.46 19.48
N SER A 101 -16.53 0.93 20.20
CA SER A 101 -17.66 0.10 20.60
C SER A 101 -18.96 0.84 20.28
N TYR A 102 -19.98 0.11 19.86
CA TYR A 102 -21.29 0.67 19.56
C TYR A 102 -22.38 -0.13 20.27
N GLY A 103 -22.72 0.30 21.49
CA GLY A 103 -23.65 -0.43 22.35
C GLY A 103 -23.14 -1.85 22.63
N ASP A 104 -23.98 -2.85 22.33
CA ASP A 104 -23.67 -4.27 22.51
C ASP A 104 -23.08 -4.94 21.24
N LEU A 105 -22.78 -4.16 20.19
CA LEU A 105 -22.15 -4.68 18.99
C LEU A 105 -20.63 -4.47 19.04
N ASP A 106 -19.90 -5.58 18.96
CA ASP A 106 -18.45 -5.59 18.76
C ASP A 106 -18.13 -5.15 17.34
N VAL A 107 -17.97 -3.84 17.15
CA VAL A 107 -17.52 -3.28 15.88
C VAL A 107 -16.10 -2.81 16.03
N THR A 108 -15.21 -3.40 15.23
CA THR A 108 -13.81 -3.01 15.18
C THR A 108 -13.56 -2.07 14.02
N ASP A 109 -12.71 -1.07 14.24
CA ASP A 109 -12.16 -0.32 13.13
C ASP A 109 -11.13 -1.18 12.39
N ARG A 110 -11.21 -1.16 11.07
CA ARG A 110 -10.24 -1.79 10.19
C ARG A 110 -9.49 -0.72 9.41
N LEU A 111 -8.16 -0.86 9.36
CA LEU A 111 -7.30 0.03 8.61
C LEU A 111 -6.66 -0.74 7.46
N ILE A 112 -6.52 -0.07 6.31
CA ILE A 112 -5.66 -0.53 5.21
C ILE A 112 -4.53 0.47 5.07
N LEU A 113 -3.30 -0.02 5.12
CA LEU A 113 -2.10 0.77 4.97
C LEU A 113 -1.31 0.28 3.76
N ALA A 114 -0.83 1.19 2.93
CA ALA A 114 0.08 0.84 1.83
C ALA A 114 1.53 1.22 2.15
N GLN A 115 2.45 0.30 1.88
CA GLN A 115 3.86 0.51 2.19
C GLN A 115 4.55 1.36 1.12
N CYS A 116 5.19 2.44 1.57
CA CYS A 116 5.99 3.33 0.74
C CYS A 116 7.42 2.80 0.58
N ALA A 117 8.16 3.33 -0.40
CA ALA A 117 9.54 2.88 -0.67
C ALA A 117 10.52 3.13 0.49
N ASP A 118 10.20 4.05 1.39
CA ASP A 118 10.97 4.37 2.60
C ASP A 118 10.65 3.45 3.79
N GLY A 119 9.75 2.48 3.62
CA GLY A 119 9.34 1.53 4.66
C GLY A 119 8.23 2.04 5.59
N THR A 120 7.92 3.34 5.56
CA THR A 120 6.72 3.87 6.21
C THR A 120 5.47 3.56 5.39
N TYR A 121 4.30 3.87 5.94
CA TYR A 121 3.02 3.57 5.33
C TYR A 121 2.19 4.83 5.17
N ILE A 122 1.21 4.78 4.26
CA ILE A 122 0.11 5.74 4.22
C ILE A 122 -1.21 5.00 4.42
N ARG A 123 -2.18 5.66 5.06
CA ARG A 123 -3.51 5.10 5.28
C ARG A 123 -4.36 5.21 4.02
N LEU A 124 -4.80 4.07 3.49
CA LEU A 124 -5.73 4.00 2.36
C LEU A 124 -7.19 3.86 2.82
N LEU A 125 -7.43 3.27 3.98
CA LEU A 125 -8.76 3.08 4.54
C LEU A 125 -8.73 3.17 6.06
N GLU A 126 -9.80 3.73 6.60
CA GLU A 126 -10.27 3.48 7.95
C GLU A 126 -11.79 3.38 7.89
N GLY A 127 -12.35 2.41 8.62
CA GLY A 127 -13.78 2.27 8.75
C GLY A 127 -14.15 1.14 9.68
N SER A 128 -15.40 1.15 10.12
CA SER A 128 -15.93 0.21 11.09
C SER A 128 -16.53 -1.00 10.36
N PHE A 129 -15.91 -2.17 10.50
CA PHE A 129 -16.30 -3.40 9.81
C PHE A 129 -16.16 -4.62 10.71
N THR A 130 -17.07 -5.57 10.57
CA THR A 130 -16.94 -6.91 11.17
C THR A 130 -15.83 -7.69 10.47
N THR A 131 -15.80 -7.66 9.13
CA THR A 131 -14.74 -8.29 8.32
C THR A 131 -14.25 -7.34 7.23
N LEU A 132 -12.98 -7.51 6.85
CA LEU A 132 -12.37 -6.82 5.72
C LEU A 132 -11.31 -7.74 5.14
N THR A 133 -11.44 -8.06 3.85
CA THR A 133 -10.57 -9.01 3.16
C THR A 133 -10.14 -8.48 1.81
N ALA A 134 -8.85 -8.63 1.51
CA ALA A 134 -8.33 -8.46 0.16
C ALA A 134 -8.40 -9.79 -0.60
N PRO A 135 -8.61 -9.79 -1.92
CA PRO A 135 -8.44 -10.98 -2.73
C PRO A 135 -7.00 -11.47 -2.69
N VAL A 136 -6.78 -12.74 -3.02
CA VAL A 136 -5.42 -13.32 -3.07
C VAL A 136 -4.66 -12.80 -4.29
N ALA A 137 -3.44 -12.32 -4.07
CA ALA A 137 -2.53 -11.85 -5.11
C ALA A 137 -2.15 -12.97 -6.12
N PRO A 138 -1.72 -12.64 -7.36
CA PRO A 138 -1.42 -11.30 -7.88
C PRO A 138 -2.66 -10.52 -8.37
N HIS A 139 -2.53 -9.20 -8.41
CA HIS A 139 -3.55 -8.30 -8.94
C HIS A 139 -2.99 -7.46 -10.09
N ALA A 140 -3.82 -7.16 -11.09
CA ALA A 140 -3.42 -6.29 -12.20
C ALA A 140 -3.36 -4.81 -11.82
N ALA A 141 -4.11 -4.42 -10.79
CA ALA A 141 -4.21 -3.09 -10.22
C ALA A 141 -4.69 -3.21 -8.76
N TRP A 142 -4.89 -2.09 -8.08
CA TRP A 142 -5.57 -2.03 -6.78
C TRP A 142 -6.92 -2.77 -6.85
N PRO A 143 -7.06 -3.93 -6.15
CA PRO A 143 -8.27 -4.73 -6.25
C PRO A 143 -9.42 -4.09 -5.47
N ALA A 144 -10.65 -4.48 -5.78
CA ALA A 144 -11.76 -4.25 -4.85
C ALA A 144 -11.54 -5.07 -3.57
N LEU A 145 -11.99 -4.54 -2.43
CA LEU A 145 -11.98 -5.26 -1.16
C LEU A 145 -13.40 -5.64 -0.77
N ASP A 146 -13.56 -6.82 -0.19
CA ASP A 146 -14.83 -7.24 0.37
C ASP A 146 -14.82 -7.00 1.87
N ALA A 147 -15.87 -6.38 2.37
CA ALA A 147 -16.08 -6.09 3.78
C ALA A 147 -17.48 -6.48 4.20
N THR A 148 -17.64 -6.82 5.48
CA THR A 148 -18.96 -6.99 6.09
C THR A 148 -19.10 -6.15 7.33
N ARG A 149 -20.34 -5.84 7.67
CA ARG A 149 -20.71 -5.03 8.81
C ARG A 149 -22.04 -5.52 9.35
N ASP A 150 -22.11 -5.74 10.65
CA ASP A 150 -23.30 -6.22 11.32
C ASP A 150 -24.08 -5.06 11.92
N CYS A 151 -25.36 -4.97 11.55
CA CYS A 151 -26.24 -3.88 11.92
C CYS A 151 -27.48 -4.34 12.67
N PRO A 152 -27.91 -3.64 13.74
CA PRO A 152 -29.17 -3.96 14.41
C PRO A 152 -30.35 -3.79 13.44
N ALA A 153 -31.22 -4.80 13.38
CA ALA A 153 -32.43 -4.80 12.59
C ALA A 153 -33.66 -4.81 13.52
N GLY A 154 -34.15 -3.61 13.87
CA GLY A 154 -35.29 -3.45 14.77
C GLY A 154 -34.94 -3.62 16.26
N GLN A 155 -35.94 -3.86 17.10
CA GLN A 155 -35.77 -3.82 18.57
C GLN A 155 -35.50 -5.17 19.27
N ASN A 156 -35.47 -6.29 18.52
CA ASN A 156 -35.41 -7.63 19.11
C ASN A 156 -34.01 -8.27 19.11
N GLY A 157 -32.95 -7.47 18.99
CA GLY A 157 -31.57 -7.98 18.91
C GLY A 157 -31.26 -8.75 17.62
N THR A 158 -32.14 -8.67 16.61
CA THR A 158 -31.86 -9.21 15.27
C THR A 158 -30.73 -8.42 14.65
N VAL A 159 -29.77 -9.10 14.03
CA VAL A 159 -28.66 -8.48 13.31
C VAL A 159 -28.81 -8.76 11.81
N ARG A 160 -28.62 -7.72 10.99
CA ARG A 160 -28.47 -7.80 9.54
C ARG A 160 -27.00 -7.61 9.19
N THR A 161 -26.42 -8.56 8.49
CA THR A 161 -25.09 -8.39 7.89
C THR A 161 -25.20 -7.68 6.55
N GLU A 162 -24.55 -6.53 6.44
CA GLU A 162 -24.35 -5.80 5.20
C GLU A 162 -23.05 -6.24 4.54
N ASN A 163 -23.11 -6.48 3.23
CA ASN A 163 -21.94 -6.77 2.41
C ASN A 163 -21.57 -5.49 1.65
N ILE A 164 -20.33 -5.06 1.81
CA ILE A 164 -19.82 -3.81 1.27
C ILE A 164 -18.63 -4.13 0.39
N GLN A 165 -18.69 -3.72 -0.87
CA GLN A 165 -17.53 -3.77 -1.75
C GLN A 165 -16.87 -2.39 -1.78
N LEU A 166 -15.60 -2.35 -1.41
CA LEU A 166 -14.79 -1.13 -1.39
C LEU A 166 -13.99 -1.04 -2.68
N GLN A 167 -14.00 0.13 -3.30
CA GLN A 167 -13.30 0.42 -4.55
C GLN A 167 -12.16 1.40 -4.31
N PHE A 168 -11.02 1.16 -4.95
CA PHE A 168 -9.88 2.06 -4.82
C PHE A 168 -10.06 3.31 -5.70
N ASP A 169 -9.98 4.49 -5.10
CA ASP A 169 -9.92 5.77 -5.79
C ASP A 169 -8.47 6.24 -5.88
N GLY A 170 -7.89 6.13 -7.09
CA GLY A 170 -6.52 6.56 -7.35
C GLY A 170 -6.29 8.07 -7.35
N VAL A 171 -7.34 8.89 -7.36
CA VAL A 171 -7.22 10.36 -7.24
C VAL A 171 -6.97 10.74 -5.79
N THR A 172 -7.78 10.20 -4.87
CA THR A 172 -7.63 10.48 -3.44
C THR A 172 -6.68 9.51 -2.73
N MET A 173 -6.26 8.44 -3.41
CA MET A 173 -5.45 7.35 -2.85
C MET A 173 -6.11 6.72 -1.63
N ARG A 174 -7.42 6.49 -1.71
CA ARG A 174 -8.24 5.92 -0.63
C ARG A 174 -9.19 4.87 -1.18
N TYR A 175 -9.53 3.89 -0.34
CA TYR A 175 -10.69 3.03 -0.60
C TYR A 175 -11.99 3.76 -0.26
N ARG A 176 -13.01 3.56 -1.09
CA ARG A 176 -14.34 4.17 -0.95
C ARG A 176 -15.41 3.10 -0.94
N GLY A 177 -16.44 3.30 -0.14
CA GLY A 177 -17.65 2.49 -0.18
C GLY A 177 -18.56 2.88 -1.35
N PRO A 178 -19.65 2.12 -1.57
CA PRO A 178 -20.72 2.52 -2.46
C PRO A 178 -21.29 3.90 -2.07
N ALA A 179 -21.85 4.61 -3.05
CA ALA A 179 -22.45 5.92 -2.82
C ALA A 179 -23.53 5.86 -1.71
N GLY A 180 -23.46 6.78 -0.76
CA GLY A 180 -24.40 6.86 0.37
C GLY A 180 -24.00 6.05 1.61
N ILE A 181 -22.91 5.29 1.57
CA ILE A 181 -22.40 4.57 2.74
C ILE A 181 -21.32 5.41 3.43
N ASP A 182 -21.52 5.69 4.72
CA ASP A 182 -20.48 6.19 5.61
C ASP A 182 -19.69 5.00 6.21
N LEU A 183 -18.39 4.97 5.93
CA LEU A 183 -17.51 3.90 6.38
C LEU A 183 -17.14 4.02 7.86
N ILE A 184 -17.26 5.21 8.46
CA ILE A 184 -16.99 5.45 9.88
C ILE A 184 -18.22 5.15 10.73
N GLN A 185 -19.43 5.38 10.22
CA GLN A 185 -20.63 4.97 10.93
C GLN A 185 -20.75 3.45 10.97
N VAL A 186 -21.18 2.92 12.10
CA VAL A 186 -21.39 1.47 12.27
C VAL A 186 -22.52 0.96 11.41
N CYS A 187 -23.57 1.75 11.17
CA CYS A 187 -24.70 1.41 10.31
C CYS A 187 -25.24 2.67 9.65
N SER A 188 -25.61 2.59 8.37
CA SER A 188 -26.44 3.60 7.72
C SER A 188 -27.90 3.41 8.13
N GLU A 189 -28.61 4.52 8.39
CA GLU A 189 -30.07 4.54 8.59
C GLU A 189 -30.85 4.03 7.36
#